data_AF-A0A954K9D1-F1
#
_entry.id   AF-A0A954K9D1-F1
#
_cell.length_a   1.000
_cell.length_b   1.000
_cell.length_c   1.000
_cell.angle_alpha   90.00
_cell.angle_beta   90.00
_cell.angle_gamma   90.00
#
_symmetry.space_group_name_H-M   'P 1'
#
loop_
_entity.id
_entity.type
_entity.pdbx_description
1 polymer ?
#
loop_
_entity_poly.entity_id
_entity_poly.type
_entity_poly.pdbx_seq_one_letter_code
_entity_poly.pdbx_strand_id
1 'polypeptide(L)'
;PNYRYAAFTTREPENVDENHPHYVGKQYLQDVIPPEKFQEVFGWAPHPEQTHVFLCGNPSMIGLPEKDEQGTLVFPEPKGMVELLSEQGYQLSTAKNPGNIHFEKYW
;
A
#
# COMPACT_ATOMS: atom_id res chain seq x y z
N PRO A 1 20.28 -5.22 -11.79
CA PRO A 1 19.00 -5.83 -12.26
C PRO A 1 17.85 -4.86 -11.97
N ASN A 2 16.91 -4.70 -12.90
CA ASN A 2 15.84 -3.68 -12.79
C ASN A 2 14.58 -4.19 -12.06
N TYR A 3 14.49 -5.50 -11.78
CA TYR A 3 13.42 -6.09 -11.00
C TYR A 3 13.86 -6.23 -9.53
N ARG A 4 12.99 -5.81 -8.61
CA ARG A 4 13.17 -5.96 -7.16
C ARG A 4 11.93 -6.66 -6.60
N TYR A 5 12.15 -7.56 -5.65
CA TYR A 5 11.10 -8.32 -4.99
C TYR A 5 11.39 -8.34 -3.49
N ALA A 6 10.35 -8.14 -2.68
CA ALA A 6 10.39 -8.32 -1.24
C ALA A 6 9.13 -9.07 -0.80
N ALA A 7 9.28 -9.97 0.16
CA ALA A 7 8.18 -10.68 0.80
C ALA A 7 7.97 -10.10 2.20
N PHE A 8 6.72 -9.79 2.52
CA PHE A 8 6.32 -9.30 3.84
C PHE A 8 5.33 -10.27 4.45
N THR A 9 5.65 -10.76 5.65
CA THR A 9 4.89 -11.77 6.36
C THR A 9 4.24 -11.20 7.62
N THR A 10 3.18 -11.83 8.08
CA THR A 10 2.40 -11.36 9.26
C THR A 10 2.17 -12.45 10.31
N ARG A 11 2.59 -13.68 10.04
CA ARG A 11 2.23 -14.87 10.85
C ARG A 11 3.32 -15.93 10.96
N GLU A 12 4.48 -15.72 10.33
CA GLU A 12 5.63 -16.61 10.51
C GLU A 12 6.22 -16.42 11.93
N PRO A 13 7.02 -17.38 12.45
CA PRO A 13 7.61 -17.28 13.79
C PRO A 13 8.31 -15.94 14.05
N GLU A 14 9.06 -15.44 13.07
CA GLU A 14 9.72 -14.12 13.13
C GLU A 14 8.75 -12.94 13.27
N ASN A 15 7.47 -13.10 12.95
CA ASN A 15 6.47 -12.05 13.10
C ASN A 15 5.75 -12.07 14.46
N VAL A 16 5.68 -13.24 15.10
CA VAL A 16 4.77 -13.47 16.23
C VAL A 16 5.47 -13.86 17.54
N ASP A 17 6.67 -14.45 17.48
CA ASP A 17 7.46 -14.78 18.66
C ASP A 17 8.47 -13.67 18.96
N GLU A 18 8.18 -12.86 19.98
CA GLU A 18 9.04 -11.76 20.43
C GLU A 18 10.44 -12.22 20.88
N ASN A 19 10.62 -13.52 21.21
CA ASN A 19 11.91 -14.09 21.57
C ASN A 19 12.66 -14.68 20.37
N HIS A 20 12.08 -14.63 19.17
CA HIS A 20 12.75 -15.13 17.97
C HIS A 20 14.01 -14.29 17.69
N PRO A 21 15.17 -14.92 17.37
CA PRO A 21 16.42 -14.19 17.14
C PRO A 21 16.37 -13.19 15.97
N HIS A 22 15.37 -13.34 15.11
CA HIS A 22 15.08 -12.45 13.99
C HIS A 22 13.68 -11.86 14.08
N TYR A 23 13.19 -11.56 15.29
CA TYR A 23 11.86 -10.95 15.45
C TYR A 23 11.76 -9.62 14.69
N VAL A 24 10.76 -9.51 13.82
CA VAL A 24 10.46 -8.33 12.99
C VAL A 24 9.04 -7.79 13.17
N GLY A 25 8.22 -8.48 13.97
CA GLY A 25 6.80 -8.15 14.10
C GLY A 25 5.99 -8.41 12.82
N LYS A 26 4.71 -8.04 12.83
CA LYS A 26 3.85 -8.15 11.64
C LYS A 26 4.21 -7.08 10.63
N GLN A 27 4.35 -7.45 9.37
CA GLN A 27 4.69 -6.52 8.30
C GLN A 27 3.51 -6.35 7.34
N TYR A 28 2.86 -5.19 7.40
CA TYR A 28 1.80 -4.81 6.46
C TYR A 28 2.37 -3.91 5.35
N LEU A 29 1.80 -4.00 4.15
CA LEU A 29 2.24 -3.17 3.02
C LEU A 29 2.05 -1.68 3.30
N GLN A 30 1.02 -1.34 4.09
CA GLN A 30 0.73 0.01 4.54
C GLN A 30 1.84 0.62 5.41
N ASP A 31 2.62 -0.21 6.11
CA ASP A 31 3.78 0.25 6.88
C ASP A 31 5.03 0.43 6.00
N VAL A 32 5.05 -0.19 4.82
CA VAL A 32 6.19 -0.19 3.89
C VAL A 32 6.09 0.89 2.82
N ILE A 33 4.87 1.26 2.41
CA ILE A 33 4.65 2.24 1.34
C ILE A 33 5.06 3.69 1.66
N PRO A 34 5.18 4.14 2.93
CA PRO A 34 5.77 5.44 3.21
C PRO A 34 7.18 5.57 2.59
N PRO A 35 7.53 6.70 1.95
CA PRO A 35 8.74 6.82 1.14
C PRO A 35 10.03 6.43 1.87
N GLU A 36 10.15 6.79 3.14
CA GLU A 36 11.28 6.46 4.00
C GLU A 36 11.44 4.95 4.20
N LYS A 37 10.32 4.24 4.46
CA LYS A 37 10.36 2.79 4.67
C LYS A 37 10.58 2.05 3.36
N PHE A 38 9.95 2.53 2.29
CA PHE A 38 10.14 1.97 0.96
C PHE A 38 11.61 2.09 0.51
N GLN A 39 12.23 3.25 0.74
CA GLN A 39 13.64 3.47 0.42
C GLN A 39 14.57 2.61 1.30
N GLU A 40 14.27 2.41 2.58
CA GLU A 40 15.04 1.52 3.46
C GLU A 40 15.04 0.08 2.92
N VAL A 41 13.86 -0.43 2.51
CA VAL A 41 13.71 -1.81 2.04
C VAL A 41 14.30 -2.01 0.65
N PHE A 42 14.00 -1.09 -0.27
CA PHE A 42 14.32 -1.29 -1.67
C PHE A 42 15.55 -0.53 -2.14
N GLY A 43 16.00 0.52 -1.45
CA GLY A 43 17.13 1.37 -1.86
C GLY A 43 16.80 2.38 -2.96
N TRP A 44 15.51 2.71 -3.13
CA TRP A 44 15.00 3.76 -4.02
C TRP A 44 13.61 4.19 -3.55
N ALA A 45 13.14 5.36 -3.97
CA ALA A 45 11.79 5.83 -3.68
C ALA A 45 11.02 6.08 -4.99
N PRO A 46 9.78 5.57 -5.13
CA PRO A 46 8.96 5.87 -6.29
C PRO A 46 8.44 7.31 -6.22
N HIS A 47 8.21 7.92 -7.39
CA HIS A 47 7.62 9.26 -7.52
C HIS A 47 6.32 9.17 -8.34
N PRO A 48 5.23 9.87 -7.95
CA PRO A 48 3.95 9.80 -8.64
C PRO A 48 4.02 10.20 -10.11
N GLU A 49 4.94 11.09 -10.50
CA GLU A 49 5.11 11.51 -11.90
C GLU A 49 5.61 10.42 -12.84
N GLN A 50 6.24 9.36 -12.30
CA GLN A 50 6.94 8.34 -13.10
C GLN A 50 6.57 6.90 -12.71
N THR A 51 5.65 6.74 -11.75
CA THR A 51 5.33 5.43 -11.17
C THR A 51 3.85 5.15 -11.27
N HIS A 52 3.52 3.96 -11.77
CA HIS A 52 2.20 3.36 -11.61
C HIS A 52 2.24 2.30 -10.52
N VAL A 53 1.22 2.30 -9.66
CA VAL A 53 1.05 1.33 -8.58
C VAL A 53 -0.14 0.44 -8.93
N PHE A 54 0.05 -0.88 -8.83
CA PHE A 54 -0.98 -1.88 -9.08
C PHE A 54 -1.24 -2.65 -7.78
N LEU A 55 -2.48 -2.61 -7.30
CA LEU A 55 -2.90 -3.21 -6.03
C LEU A 55 -3.88 -4.35 -6.30
N CYS A 56 -3.62 -5.54 -5.76
CA CYS A 56 -4.55 -6.66 -5.82
C CYS A 56 -4.54 -7.42 -4.49
N GLY A 57 -5.71 -7.85 -4.03
CA GLY A 57 -5.86 -8.64 -2.82
C GLY A 57 -6.99 -8.16 -1.92
N ASN A 58 -6.73 -8.14 -0.61
CA ASN A 58 -7.73 -7.87 0.42
C ASN A 58 -8.31 -6.44 0.29
N PRO A 59 -9.64 -6.27 0.23
CA PRO A 59 -10.28 -4.96 0.20
C PRO A 59 -9.85 -4.01 1.32
N SER A 60 -9.62 -4.52 2.54
CA SER A 60 -9.13 -3.74 3.68
C SER A 60 -7.67 -3.30 3.53
N MET A 61 -6.85 -4.05 2.78
CA MET A 61 -5.48 -3.62 2.46
C MET A 61 -5.50 -2.52 1.40
N ILE A 62 -6.34 -2.67 0.38
CA ILE A 62 -6.49 -1.69 -0.70
C ILE A 62 -7.07 -0.37 -0.17
N GLY A 63 -8.18 -0.45 0.59
CA GLY A 63 -8.87 0.69 1.19
C GLY A 63 -9.37 1.71 0.18
N LEU A 64 -10.28 1.30 -0.71
CA LEU A 64 -10.90 2.25 -1.65
C LEU A 64 -11.81 3.23 -0.91
N PRO A 65 -11.80 4.51 -1.30
CA PRO A 65 -12.74 5.48 -0.76
C PRO A 65 -14.14 5.24 -1.32
N GLU A 66 -15.14 5.55 -0.50
CA GLU A 66 -16.54 5.64 -0.90
C GLU A 66 -16.99 7.11 -0.87
N LYS A 67 -18.11 7.41 -1.54
CA LYS A 67 -18.69 8.76 -1.47
C LYS A 67 -19.71 8.82 -0.34
N ASP A 68 -19.60 9.82 0.51
CA ASP A 68 -20.65 10.14 1.49
C ASP A 68 -21.89 10.77 0.82
N GLU A 69 -22.90 11.08 1.62
CA GLU A 69 -24.14 11.72 1.16
C GLU A 69 -23.91 13.09 0.49
N GLN A 70 -22.82 13.78 0.82
CA GLN A 70 -22.42 15.04 0.20
C GLN A 70 -21.53 14.86 -1.04
N GLY A 71 -21.17 13.61 -1.38
CA GLY A 71 -20.32 13.27 -2.51
C GLY A 71 -18.82 13.38 -2.24
N THR A 72 -18.42 13.60 -0.98
CA THR A 72 -17.02 13.65 -0.54
C THR A 72 -16.44 12.23 -0.48
N LEU A 73 -15.19 12.07 -0.90
CA LEU A 73 -14.49 10.79 -0.76
C LEU A 73 -14.11 10.57 0.71
N VAL A 74 -14.56 9.45 1.27
CA VAL A 74 -14.26 8.99 2.63
C VAL A 74 -13.49 7.69 2.53
N PHE A 75 -12.29 7.67 3.10
CA PHE A 75 -11.46 6.47 3.19
C PHE A 75 -11.84 5.61 4.39
N PRO A 76 -11.70 4.28 4.30
CA PRO A 76 -11.97 3.38 5.42
C PRO A 76 -10.85 3.40 6.46
N GLU A 77 -11.19 3.04 7.70
CA GLU A 77 -10.22 2.79 8.77
C GLU A 77 -10.03 1.28 9.00
N PRO A 78 -8.79 0.79 9.24
CA PRO A 78 -7.54 1.55 9.18
C PRO A 78 -7.18 1.96 7.75
N LYS A 79 -6.34 3.01 7.62
CA LYS A 79 -5.86 3.48 6.32
C LYS A 79 -5.41 2.34 5.40
N GLY A 80 -5.95 2.33 4.19
CA GLY A 80 -5.50 1.43 3.13
C GLY A 80 -4.40 2.03 2.27
N MET A 81 -3.89 1.22 1.35
CA MET A 81 -2.86 1.62 0.39
C MET A 81 -3.28 2.82 -0.46
N VAL A 82 -4.55 2.92 -0.87
CA VAL A 82 -5.01 3.99 -1.77
C VAL A 82 -4.98 5.35 -1.07
N GLU A 83 -5.34 5.41 0.21
CA GLU A 83 -5.26 6.64 1.01
C GLU A 83 -3.80 7.09 1.16
N LEU A 84 -2.93 6.19 1.63
CA LEU A 84 -1.51 6.48 1.85
C LEU A 84 -0.80 6.94 0.58
N LEU A 85 -1.10 6.32 -0.56
CA LEU A 85 -0.57 6.73 -1.86
C LEU A 85 -1.14 8.08 -2.31
N SER A 86 -2.43 8.34 -2.06
CA SER A 86 -3.05 9.62 -2.40
C SER A 86 -2.43 10.79 -1.62
N GLU A 87 -2.11 10.57 -0.34
CA GLU A 87 -1.37 11.53 0.49
C GLU A 87 0.04 11.83 -0.05
N GLN A 88 0.65 10.87 -0.76
CA GLN A 88 1.93 11.01 -1.45
C GLN A 88 1.82 11.63 -2.86
N GLY A 89 0.62 12.04 -3.29
CA GLY A 89 0.38 12.69 -4.59
C GLY A 89 0.08 11.73 -5.74
N TYR A 90 -0.11 10.44 -5.45
CA TYR A 90 -0.67 9.51 -6.44
C TYR A 90 -2.18 9.76 -6.60
N GLN A 91 -2.74 9.31 -7.72
CA GLN A 91 -4.13 9.53 -8.09
C GLN A 91 -4.80 8.21 -8.44
N LEU A 92 -5.94 7.93 -7.82
CA LEU A 92 -6.75 6.77 -8.14
C LEU A 92 -7.22 6.81 -9.59
N SER A 93 -6.91 5.76 -10.33
CA SER A 93 -7.35 5.63 -11.72
C SER A 93 -8.85 5.36 -11.79
N THR A 94 -9.53 6.08 -12.65
CA THR A 94 -10.97 5.94 -12.89
C THR A 94 -11.25 5.93 -14.39
N ALA A 95 -12.47 5.55 -14.79
CA ALA A 95 -12.86 5.57 -16.20
C ALA A 95 -12.80 6.97 -16.85
N LYS A 96 -12.93 8.05 -16.05
CA LYS A 96 -12.94 9.44 -16.54
C LYS A 96 -11.58 10.11 -16.42
N ASN A 97 -10.84 9.80 -15.35
CA ASN A 97 -9.54 10.39 -15.06
C ASN A 97 -8.51 9.27 -14.96
N PRO A 98 -7.62 9.11 -15.95
CA PRO A 98 -6.54 8.13 -15.89
C PRO A 98 -5.54 8.56 -14.81
N GLY A 99 -5.55 7.84 -13.70
CA GLY A 99 -4.63 8.03 -12.58
C GLY A 99 -3.46 7.04 -12.64
N ASN A 100 -2.69 7.00 -11.57
CA ASN A 100 -1.51 6.13 -11.45
C ASN A 100 -1.61 5.10 -10.31
N ILE A 101 -2.74 5.02 -9.59
CA ILE A 101 -3.09 3.88 -8.73
C ILE A 101 -4.15 3.05 -9.44
N HIS A 102 -3.85 1.78 -9.70
CA HIS A 102 -4.74 0.80 -10.30
C HIS A 102 -5.04 -0.30 -9.29
N PHE A 103 -6.24 -0.85 -9.31
CA PHE A 103 -6.61 -1.88 -8.35
C PHE A 103 -7.52 -2.95 -8.94
N GLU A 104 -7.48 -4.14 -8.33
CA GLU A 104 -8.44 -5.23 -8.51
C GLU A 104 -8.79 -5.79 -7.13
N LYS A 105 -10.09 -5.92 -6.83
CA LYS A 105 -10.54 -6.59 -5.60
C LYS A 105 -10.63 -8.08 -5.85
N TYR A 106 -10.02 -8.87 -4.97
CA TYR A 106 -10.00 -10.32 -5.12
C TYR A 106 -11.28 -10.99 -4.57
N TRP A 107 -11.99 -10.32 -3.65
CA TRP A 107 -13.32 -10.68 -3.13
C TRP A 107 -14.09 -9.44 -2.63
#